data_AF-A0A9Q9I8T2-F1
#
_entry.id   AF-A0A9Q9I8T2-F1
#
_cell.length_a   1.000
_cell.length_b   1.000
_cell.length_c   1.000
_cell.angle_alpha   90.00
_cell.angle_beta   90.00
_cell.angle_gamma   90.00
#
_symmetry.space_group_name_H-M   'P 1'
#
loop_
_entity.id
_entity.type
_entity.pdbx_description
1 polymer ?
#
loop_
_entity_poly.entity_id
_entity_poly.type
_entity_poly.pdbx_seq_one_letter_code
_entity_poly.pdbx_strand_id
1 'polypeptide(L)' 'MPTIVQRITKFLQSPAGRRVVEQGRRELAKPANQEKLRRLAAKVAGGRRH' A
#
# COMPACT_ATOMS: atom_id res chain seq x y z
N MET A 1 -9.82 24.70 -2.86
CA MET A 1 -8.62 23.93 -3.25
C MET A 1 -8.79 22.49 -2.77
N PRO A 2 -8.67 21.46 -3.63
CA PRO A 2 -8.74 20.08 -3.16
C PRO A 2 -7.56 19.78 -2.23
N THR A 3 -7.83 19.08 -1.13
CA THR A 3 -6.77 18.67 -0.19
C THR A 3 -5.84 17.64 -0.83
N ILE A 4 -4.63 17.47 -0.29
CA ILE A 4 -3.68 16.44 -0.74
C ILE A 4 -4.35 15.06 -0.76
N VAL A 5 -5.20 14.76 0.24
CA VAL A 5 -5.98 13.52 0.31
C VAL A 5 -6.91 13.38 -0.89
N GLN A 6 -7.68 14.43 -1.22
CA GLN A 6 -8.61 14.39 -2.37
C GLN A 6 -7.87 14.21 -3.71
N ARG A 7 -6.67 14.78 -3.86
CA ARG A 7 -5.82 14.55 -5.04
C ARG A 7 -5.33 13.11 -5.12
N ILE A 8 -4.90 12.52 -4.01
CA ILE A 8 -4.47 11.12 -3.95
C ILE A 8 -5.64 10.19 -4.28
N THR A 9 -6.82 10.40 -3.69
CA THR A 9 -8.02 9.60 -3.98
C THR A 9 -8.39 9.71 -5.47
N LYS A 10 -8.39 10.92 -6.03
CA LYS A 10 -8.68 11.14 -7.45
C LYS A 10 -7.63 10.49 -8.36
N PHE A 11 -6.36 10.49 -7.96
CA PHE A 11 -5.29 9.78 -8.66
C PHE A 11 -5.48 8.26 -8.61
N LEU A 12 -5.79 7.70 -7.44
CA LEU A 12 -6.04 6.26 -7.28
C LEU A 12 -7.28 5.79 -8.05
N GLN A 13 -8.28 6.65 -8.24
CA GLN A 13 -9.46 6.39 -9.07
C GLN A 13 -9.17 6.51 -10.58
N SER A 14 -8.03 7.09 -10.98
CA SER A 14 -7.64 7.23 -12.38
C SER A 14 -7.07 5.92 -12.96
N PRO A 15 -7.09 5.73 -14.29
CA PRO A 15 -6.48 4.55 -14.92
C PRO A 15 -4.97 4.41 -14.63
N ALA A 16 -4.25 5.53 -14.44
CA ALA A 16 -2.85 5.51 -14.03
C ALA A 16 -2.70 4.97 -12.59
N GLY A 17 -3.55 5.42 -11.67
CA GLY A 17 -3.58 4.91 -10.29
C GLY A 17 -3.94 3.44 -10.22
N ARG A 18 -4.90 2.97 -11.03
CA ARG A 18 -5.21 1.53 -11.15
C ARG A 18 -3.99 0.71 -11.57
N ARG A 19 -3.22 1.16 -12.57
CA ARG A 19 -1.99 0.45 -12.98
C ARG A 19 -0.98 0.34 -11.84
N VAL A 20 -0.76 1.41 -11.08
CA VAL A 20 0.14 1.39 -9.92
C VAL A 20 -0.35 0.41 -8.85
N VAL A 21 -1.66 0.43 -8.56
CA VAL A 21 -2.26 -0.49 -7.60
C VAL A 21 -2.21 -1.94 -8.09
N GLU A 22 -2.43 -2.20 -9.39
CA GLU A 22 -2.36 -3.54 -9.97
C GLU A 22 -0.93 -4.09 -10.00
N GLN A 23 0.05 -3.27 -10.38
CA GLN A 23 1.47 -3.63 -10.29
C GLN A 23 1.83 -3.94 -8.84
N GLY A 24 1.45 -3.06 -7.92
CA GLY A 24 1.62 -3.27 -6.48
C GLY A 24 0.96 -4.58 -6.01
N ARG A 25 -0.30 -4.83 -6.34
CA ARG A 25 -1.00 -6.08 -5.97
C ARG A 25 -0.30 -7.30 -6.54
N ARG A 26 0.21 -7.25 -7.76
CA ARG A 26 0.93 -8.36 -8.40
C ARG A 26 2.29 -8.62 -7.74
N GLU A 27 2.97 -7.57 -7.32
CA GLU A 27 4.22 -7.67 -6.56
C GLU A 27 3.97 -8.16 -5.13
N LEU A 28 2.91 -7.69 -4.47
CA LEU A 28 2.51 -8.12 -3.13
C LEU A 28 1.92 -9.54 -3.12
N ALA A 29 1.35 -10.00 -4.23
CA ALA A 29 0.88 -11.38 -4.39
C ALA A 29 2.04 -12.39 -4.37
N LYS A 30 3.28 -11.96 -4.60
CA LYS A 30 4.46 -12.83 -4.49
C LYS A 30 4.62 -13.30 -3.02
N PRO A 31 4.80 -14.60 -2.77
CA PRO A 31 4.88 -15.14 -1.41
C PRO A 31 6.03 -14.51 -0.60
N ALA A 32 7.16 -14.22 -1.25
CA ALA A 32 8.29 -13.52 -0.63
C ALA A 32 7.93 -12.11 -0.11
N ASN A 33 7.07 -11.38 -0.83
CA ASN A 33 6.62 -10.05 -0.43
C ASN A 33 5.57 -10.12 0.67
N GLN A 34 4.71 -11.15 0.68
CA GLN A 34 3.76 -11.37 1.78
C GLN A 34 4.46 -11.62 3.11
N GLU A 35 5.52 -12.41 3.11
CA GLU A 35 6.31 -12.65 4.33
C GLU A 35 7.01 -11.38 4.81
N LYS A 36 7.57 -10.59 3.88
CA LYS A 36 8.19 -9.30 4.20
C LYS A 36 7.16 -8.31 4.77
N LEU A 37 5.97 -8.23 4.18
CA LEU A 37 4.86 -7.44 4.71
C LEU A 37 4.44 -7.90 6.10
N ARG A 38 4.31 -9.21 6.32
CA ARG A 38 3.99 -9.78 7.65
C ARG A 38 5.05 -9.42 8.68
N ARG A 39 6.34 -9.51 8.35
CA ARG A 39 7.44 -9.11 9.24
C ARG A 39 7.44 -7.61 9.53
N LEU A 40 7.18 -6.77 8.52
CA LEU A 40 7.06 -5.32 8.71
C LEU A 40 5.84 -4.96 9.58
N ALA A 41 4.70 -5.57 9.30
CA ALA A 41 3.48 -5.41 10.10
C ALA A 41 3.70 -5.87 11.55
N ALA A 42 4.38 -7.00 11.76
CA ALA A 42 4.74 -7.50 13.09
C ALA A 42 5.68 -6.53 13.83
N LYS A 43 6.66 -5.91 13.15
CA LYS A 43 7.52 -4.88 13.75
C LYS A 43 6.73 -3.62 14.14
N VAL A 44 5.85 -3.14 13.27
CA VAL A 44 5.03 -1.94 13.54
C VAL A 44 3.99 -2.20 14.63
N ALA A 45 3.37 -3.39 14.63
CA ALA A 45 2.41 -3.79 15.65
C ALA A 45 3.09 -4.06 17.01
N GLY A 46 4.28 -4.65 17.01
CA GLY A 46 5.08 -4.87 18.21
C GLY A 46 5.59 -3.57 18.85
N GLY A 47 5.93 -2.56 18.03
CA GLY A 47 6.35 -1.25 18.52
C GLY A 47 5.24 -0.38 19.11
N ARG A 48 3.95 -0.72 18.88
CA ARG A 48 2.80 0.00 19.48
C ARG A 48 2.45 -0.50 20.88
N ARG A 49 3.15 -1.51 21.39
CA ARG A 49 2.81 -2.20 22.64
C ARG A 49 3.82 -1.94 23.78
N HIS A 50 4.65 -0.91 23.67
CA HIS A 50 5.70 -0.59 24.64
C HIS A 50 5.61 0.85 25.15
#